data_AF-A0A4Q0SEI0-F1
#
_entry.id   AF-A0A4Q0SEI0-F1
#
_cell.length_a   1.000
_cell.length_b   1.000
_cell.length_c   1.000
_cell.angle_alpha   90.00
_cell.angle_beta   90.00
_cell.angle_gamma   90.00
#
_symmetry.space_group_name_H-M   'P 1'
#
loop_
_entity.id
_entity.type
_entity.pdbx_description
1 polymer ?
#
loop_
_entity_poly.entity_id
_entity_poly.type
_entity_poly.pdbx_seq_one_letter_code
_entity_poly.pdbx_strand_id
1 'polypeptide(L)'
;MRGTFRVFICLLLPIVALAAGAPDAARAQQQEKRIALVVGNGAYAKSPLATTANDAGLIAQTLQAAGFDVVGARDLDGDTLRKSFRDFIQKAQASGPGTVAMIYLAGYGVQLAGENYFVPVDSNIARDTDIPTEALRVSDYVRQLASIPLKANIVVLDAARAQPFIEGGQQIASGLALVEPEANMLIAFNAAPGTVAPQEPGPYGIYAQSLAEMIRTGGLPLPEVFDRVRLRVNEASKGAQVPWNEQKISAPFSFFERGPDAPPPEAAPDQVAAIRSKPIRDLGVQDAYAAALERDTLPAYEEFLAAYPGDPLAKRVMAIVAARREAITWRRTYRTDTPEAYWSYLRRYPRGPHAADARRRLAILTAPAEPPPSFAMIDYDVPPPPPEEVVYVDRPVLYFSDPDFGFAPPPPPPVYYLPPPPPDFVVLPPPLPVVGLFVLPQPVFVPIPAFVSPPVYVAPPPNNIIYQNIHN
;
A
#
# COMPACT_ATOMS: atom_id res chain seq x y z
N MET A 1 47.04 -44.75 -80.20
CA MET A 1 47.44 -44.69 -78.78
C MET A 1 46.31 -45.26 -77.93
N ARG A 2 46.59 -46.34 -77.18
CA ARG A 2 45.95 -46.90 -75.95
C ARG A 2 44.44 -46.66 -75.75
N GLY A 3 43.56 -47.63 -75.55
CA GLY A 3 43.67 -48.93 -74.89
C GLY A 3 42.53 -49.06 -73.86
N THR A 4 41.66 -50.05 -74.07
CA THR A 4 40.46 -50.53 -73.34
C THR A 4 40.35 -50.48 -71.79
N PHE A 5 39.08 -50.42 -71.34
CA PHE A 5 38.39 -51.21 -70.28
C PHE A 5 38.21 -50.71 -68.81
N ARG A 6 36.95 -50.88 -68.34
CA ARG A 6 36.41 -51.30 -67.02
C ARG A 6 35.81 -50.28 -66.04
N VAL A 7 34.54 -50.58 -65.72
CA VAL A 7 33.70 -50.21 -64.57
C VAL A 7 34.39 -50.52 -63.24
N PHE A 8 34.21 -49.65 -62.24
CA PHE A 8 34.16 -50.05 -60.83
C PHE A 8 33.20 -49.13 -60.05
N ILE A 9 32.20 -49.77 -59.43
CA ILE A 9 31.24 -49.19 -58.48
C ILE A 9 31.88 -49.26 -57.09
N CYS A 10 31.88 -48.15 -56.35
CA CYS A 10 32.14 -48.15 -54.91
C CYS A 10 31.05 -47.33 -54.20
N LEU A 11 30.23 -48.05 -53.43
CA LEU A 11 29.27 -47.56 -52.45
C LEU A 11 29.98 -46.85 -51.28
N LEU A 12 29.48 -45.67 -50.89
CA LEU A 12 29.65 -45.11 -49.54
C LEU A 12 28.31 -44.49 -49.10
N LEU A 13 27.66 -45.15 -48.15
CA LEU A 13 26.48 -44.70 -47.40
C LEU A 13 26.86 -43.57 -46.43
N PRO A 14 26.09 -42.47 -46.32
CA PRO A 14 26.10 -41.63 -45.13
C PRO A 14 25.02 -42.10 -44.13
N ILE A 15 25.46 -42.28 -42.89
CA ILE A 15 24.63 -42.58 -41.72
C ILE A 15 23.73 -41.36 -41.44
N VAL A 16 22.41 -41.57 -41.47
CA VAL A 16 21.41 -40.61 -40.99
C VAL A 16 21.33 -40.71 -39.48
N ALA A 17 21.81 -39.69 -38.76
CA ALA A 17 21.56 -39.54 -37.33
C ALA A 17 20.25 -38.78 -37.12
N LEU A 18 19.21 -39.48 -36.64
CA LEU A 18 18.02 -38.87 -36.05
C LEU A 18 18.43 -38.11 -34.79
N ALA A 19 18.40 -36.77 -34.82
CA ALA A 19 18.40 -35.97 -33.60
C ALA A 19 16.99 -35.98 -33.01
N ALA A 20 16.81 -36.80 -31.97
CA ALA A 20 15.65 -36.76 -31.10
C ALA A 20 15.57 -35.38 -30.41
N GLY A 21 14.36 -34.82 -30.34
CA GLY A 21 14.08 -33.57 -29.64
C GLY A 21 14.53 -33.64 -28.18
N ALA A 22 15.49 -32.79 -27.83
CA ALA A 22 15.76 -32.46 -26.44
C ALA A 22 14.61 -31.56 -25.93
N PRO A 23 14.13 -31.75 -24.69
CA PRO A 23 13.22 -30.80 -24.08
C PRO A 23 13.94 -29.45 -23.97
N ASP A 24 13.20 -28.36 -24.22
CA ASP A 24 13.64 -27.00 -23.95
C ASP A 24 14.36 -26.98 -22.60
N ALA A 25 15.64 -26.59 -22.61
CA ALA A 25 16.37 -26.35 -21.40
C ALA A 25 15.55 -25.35 -20.58
N ALA A 26 15.04 -25.82 -19.44
CA ALA A 26 14.53 -24.97 -18.39
C ALA A 26 15.52 -23.82 -18.23
N ARG A 27 15.13 -22.60 -18.65
CA ARG A 27 15.83 -21.40 -18.23
C ARG A 27 15.89 -21.52 -16.72
N ALA A 28 17.09 -21.71 -16.16
CA ALA A 28 17.28 -21.69 -14.72
C ALA A 28 16.67 -20.37 -14.24
N GLN A 29 15.48 -20.44 -13.66
CA GLN A 29 14.78 -19.25 -13.20
C GLN A 29 15.65 -18.68 -12.09
N GLN A 30 16.17 -17.48 -12.31
CA GLN A 30 17.05 -16.84 -11.34
C GLN A 30 16.34 -16.81 -10.00
N GLN A 31 16.98 -17.39 -8.98
CA GLN A 31 16.37 -17.56 -7.68
C GLN A 31 16.01 -16.18 -7.09
N GLU A 32 14.74 -15.97 -6.76
CA GLU A 32 14.23 -14.71 -6.22
C GLU A 32 14.50 -14.67 -4.72
N LYS A 33 15.27 -13.67 -4.26
CA LYS A 33 15.40 -13.39 -2.83
C LYS A 33 14.30 -12.45 -2.39
N ARG A 34 13.85 -12.59 -1.15
CA ARG A 34 12.83 -11.73 -0.56
C ARG A 34 13.32 -11.26 0.81
N ILE A 35 13.33 -9.95 1.05
CA ILE A 35 13.76 -9.37 2.33
C ILE A 35 12.70 -8.40 2.83
N ALA A 36 12.51 -8.34 4.15
CA ALA A 36 11.54 -7.40 4.72
C ALA A 36 12.06 -6.68 5.98
N LEU A 37 11.65 -5.44 6.16
CA LEU A 37 11.72 -4.70 7.43
C LEU A 37 10.29 -4.47 7.92
N VAL A 38 9.97 -4.96 9.12
CA VAL A 38 8.63 -4.88 9.70
C VAL A 38 8.72 -4.25 11.08
N VAL A 39 8.16 -3.05 11.23
CA VAL A 39 8.23 -2.26 12.47
C VAL A 39 6.82 -1.95 12.98
N GLY A 40 6.55 -2.24 14.24
CA GLY A 40 5.32 -1.86 14.95
C GLY A 40 5.62 -1.01 16.17
N ASN A 41 5.41 0.30 16.08
CA ASN A 41 5.55 1.22 17.21
C ASN A 41 4.17 1.47 17.84
N GLY A 42 4.01 1.10 19.10
CA GLY A 42 2.76 1.25 19.85
C GLY A 42 2.93 1.82 21.26
N ALA A 43 4.09 1.69 21.88
CA ALA A 43 4.37 2.12 23.25
C ALA A 43 4.64 3.64 23.38
N TYR A 44 3.90 4.48 22.66
CA TYR A 44 4.00 5.94 22.77
C TYR A 44 3.54 6.42 24.15
N ALA A 45 4.35 7.26 24.80
CA ALA A 45 4.05 7.74 26.15
C ALA A 45 2.71 8.51 26.26
N LYS A 46 2.35 9.30 25.23
CA LYS A 46 1.16 10.17 25.26
C LYS A 46 -0.13 9.44 24.90
N SER A 47 -0.10 8.57 23.90
CA SER A 47 -1.28 7.84 23.43
C SER A 47 -0.85 6.50 22.82
N PRO A 48 -0.76 5.44 23.63
CA PRO A 48 -0.37 4.12 23.15
C PRO A 48 -1.31 3.56 22.07
N LEU A 49 -0.77 2.80 21.13
CA LEU A 49 -1.53 2.11 20.09
C LEU A 49 -1.51 0.60 20.34
N ALA A 50 -2.67 0.05 20.71
CA ALA A 50 -2.79 -1.35 21.15
C ALA A 50 -2.51 -2.40 20.06
N THR A 51 -2.77 -2.09 18.78
CA THR A 51 -2.71 -3.07 17.69
C THR A 51 -1.34 -3.13 17.00
N THR A 52 -0.62 -2.01 16.91
CA THR A 52 0.54 -1.84 16.01
C THR A 52 1.64 -2.90 16.13
N ALA A 53 2.02 -3.29 17.35
CA ALA A 53 3.00 -4.35 17.56
C ALA A 53 2.44 -5.72 17.11
N ASN A 54 1.16 -5.99 17.39
CA ASN A 54 0.49 -7.22 16.98
C ASN A 54 0.34 -7.27 15.46
N ASP A 55 -0.03 -6.16 14.83
CA ASP A 55 -0.14 -5.97 13.38
C ASP A 55 1.18 -6.29 12.69
N ALA A 56 2.28 -5.70 13.18
CA ALA A 56 3.62 -5.99 12.71
C ALA A 56 4.00 -7.47 12.89
N GLY A 57 3.63 -8.10 14.00
CA GLY A 57 3.81 -9.54 14.21
C GLY A 57 3.05 -10.42 13.21
N LEU A 58 1.80 -10.06 12.90
CA LEU A 58 0.96 -10.75 11.92
C LEU A 58 1.53 -10.66 10.50
N ILE A 59 1.95 -9.46 10.10
CA ILE A 59 2.57 -9.25 8.79
C ILE A 59 3.93 -9.94 8.71
N ALA A 60 4.75 -9.88 9.76
CA ALA A 60 6.04 -10.59 9.79
C ALA A 60 5.88 -12.10 9.61
N GLN A 61 4.97 -12.74 10.37
CA GLN A 61 4.69 -14.17 10.23
C GLN A 61 4.19 -14.53 8.81
N THR A 62 3.30 -13.69 8.26
CA THR A 62 2.76 -13.88 6.91
C THR A 62 3.83 -13.76 5.82
N LEU A 63 4.74 -12.79 5.95
CA LEU A 63 5.85 -12.60 5.00
C LEU A 63 6.91 -13.69 5.13
N GLN A 64 7.22 -14.15 6.35
CA GLN A 64 8.12 -15.29 6.57
C GLN A 64 7.59 -16.56 5.89
N ALA A 65 6.28 -16.80 5.99
CA ALA A 65 5.61 -17.87 5.25
C ALA A 65 5.73 -17.69 3.73
N ALA A 66 5.67 -16.46 3.23
CA ALA A 66 5.88 -16.13 1.82
C ALA A 66 7.36 -16.15 1.38
N GLY A 67 8.28 -16.63 2.22
CA GLY A 67 9.70 -16.74 1.89
C GLY A 67 10.54 -15.48 2.10
N PHE A 68 10.01 -14.47 2.79
CA PHE A 68 10.80 -13.29 3.13
C PHE A 68 11.74 -13.55 4.31
N ASP A 69 12.97 -13.08 4.17
CA ASP A 69 13.91 -12.91 5.28
C ASP A 69 13.59 -11.59 6.03
N VAL A 70 12.72 -11.72 7.02
CA VAL A 70 12.13 -10.61 7.79
C VAL A 70 13.03 -10.18 8.96
N VAL A 71 13.34 -8.89 9.00
CA VAL A 71 13.85 -8.17 10.18
C VAL A 71 12.66 -7.47 10.84
N GLY A 72 12.21 -8.01 11.98
CA GLY A 72 11.03 -7.53 12.69
C GLY A 72 11.40 -6.88 14.02
N ALA A 73 10.80 -5.72 14.33
CA ALA A 73 10.99 -5.05 15.61
C ALA A 73 9.73 -4.29 16.06
N ARG A 74 9.57 -4.10 17.38
CA ARG A 74 8.55 -3.20 17.95
C ARG A 74 9.16 -2.08 18.76
N ASP A 75 8.40 -1.00 18.90
CA ASP A 75 8.64 0.10 19.85
C ASP A 75 10.06 0.67 19.77
N LEU A 76 10.49 0.99 18.55
CA LEU A 76 11.82 1.53 18.28
C LEU A 76 11.86 3.04 18.57
N ASP A 77 12.89 3.45 19.31
CA ASP A 77 13.30 4.84 19.44
C ASP A 77 13.88 5.40 18.13
N GLY A 78 14.07 6.72 18.07
CA GLY A 78 14.50 7.40 16.85
C GLY A 78 15.84 6.90 16.32
N ASP A 79 16.83 6.68 17.19
CA ASP A 79 18.17 6.25 16.78
C ASP A 79 18.19 4.81 16.28
N THR A 80 17.50 3.91 16.99
CA THR A 80 17.38 2.50 16.62
C THR A 80 16.57 2.36 15.35
N LEU A 81 15.49 3.12 15.18
CA LEU A 81 14.71 3.10 13.95
C LEU A 81 15.54 3.55 12.75
N ARG A 82 16.25 4.69 12.84
CA ARG A 82 17.14 5.16 11.76
C ARG A 82 18.23 4.14 11.44
N LYS A 83 18.76 3.46 12.46
CA LYS A 83 19.74 2.37 12.28
C LYS A 83 19.11 1.19 11.54
N SER A 84 17.94 0.71 11.95
CA SER A 84 17.23 -0.40 11.30
C SER A 84 16.99 -0.16 9.81
N PHE A 85 16.63 1.07 9.42
CA PHE A 85 16.52 1.44 8.01
C PHE A 85 17.86 1.38 7.28
N ARG A 86 18.95 1.95 7.85
CA ARG A 86 20.28 1.90 7.24
C ARG A 86 20.75 0.45 7.05
N ASP A 87 20.57 -0.39 8.07
CA ASP A 87 20.96 -1.80 8.04
C ASP A 87 20.12 -2.56 6.99
N PHE A 88 18.82 -2.26 6.87
CA PHE A 88 17.96 -2.84 5.83
C PHE A 88 18.36 -2.42 4.41
N ILE A 89 18.72 -1.15 4.21
CA ILE A 89 19.22 -0.65 2.92
C ILE A 89 20.53 -1.34 2.55
N GLN A 90 21.45 -1.54 3.50
CA GLN A 90 22.68 -2.30 3.28
C GLN A 90 22.37 -3.76 2.91
N LYS A 91 21.41 -4.40 3.59
CA LYS A 91 20.93 -5.74 3.25
C LYS A 91 20.37 -5.79 1.83
N ALA A 92 19.60 -4.79 1.42
CA ALA A 92 19.08 -4.69 0.06
C ALA A 92 20.20 -4.57 -0.99
N GLN A 93 21.20 -3.73 -0.75
CA GLN A 93 22.38 -3.60 -1.62
C GLN A 93 23.14 -4.93 -1.77
N ALA A 94 23.29 -5.69 -0.68
CA ALA A 94 23.97 -6.99 -0.69
C ALA A 94 23.14 -8.13 -1.32
N SER A 95 21.82 -7.96 -1.45
CA SER A 95 20.93 -9.05 -1.89
C SER A 95 20.95 -9.28 -3.40
N GLY A 96 21.25 -8.24 -4.19
CA GLY A 96 21.37 -8.30 -5.65
C GLY A 96 20.05 -8.00 -6.39
N PRO A 97 20.09 -7.86 -7.73
CA PRO A 97 19.02 -7.22 -8.48
C PRO A 97 17.72 -8.03 -8.63
N GLY A 98 17.77 -9.35 -8.44
CA GLY A 98 16.59 -10.21 -8.45
C GLY A 98 15.77 -10.20 -7.15
N THR A 99 16.08 -9.29 -6.21
CA THR A 99 15.49 -9.29 -4.87
C THR A 99 14.18 -8.48 -4.85
N VAL A 100 13.20 -8.94 -4.08
CA VAL A 100 12.03 -8.16 -3.68
C VAL A 100 12.22 -7.67 -2.25
N ALA A 101 12.09 -6.36 -2.03
CA ALA A 101 12.17 -5.75 -0.71
C ALA A 101 10.81 -5.24 -0.28
N MET A 102 10.43 -5.52 0.97
CA MET A 102 9.21 -4.98 1.57
C MET A 102 9.50 -4.24 2.88
N ILE A 103 8.89 -3.07 3.06
CA ILE A 103 8.90 -2.32 4.32
C ILE A 103 7.46 -2.19 4.81
N TYR A 104 7.19 -2.59 6.05
CA TYR A 104 5.92 -2.40 6.73
C TYR A 104 6.14 -1.59 8.00
N LEU A 105 5.48 -0.44 8.11
CA LEU A 105 5.53 0.41 9.31
C LEU A 105 4.12 0.59 9.87
N ALA A 106 3.91 0.18 11.12
CA ALA A 106 2.69 0.44 11.88
C ALA A 106 2.98 1.35 13.07
N GLY A 107 2.22 2.43 13.23
CA GLY A 107 2.45 3.43 14.27
C GLY A 107 1.75 4.76 13.99
N TYR A 108 2.26 5.86 14.53
CA TYR A 108 1.84 7.19 14.12
C TYR A 108 2.64 7.69 12.91
N GLY A 109 1.91 8.12 11.90
CA GLY A 109 2.42 8.91 10.79
C GLY A 109 1.84 10.32 10.85
N VAL A 110 2.67 11.30 10.51
CA VAL A 110 2.25 12.69 10.37
C VAL A 110 2.72 13.22 9.03
N GLN A 111 1.97 14.15 8.46
CA GLN A 111 2.41 14.89 7.30
C GLN A 111 2.76 16.33 7.68
N LEU A 112 3.81 16.84 7.06
CA LEU A 112 4.21 18.24 7.17
C LEU A 112 4.74 18.69 5.82
N ALA A 113 4.16 19.76 5.29
CA ALA A 113 4.56 20.31 3.99
C ALA A 113 4.63 19.24 2.88
N GLY A 114 3.61 18.39 2.74
CA GLY A 114 3.55 17.39 1.66
C GLY A 114 4.50 16.19 1.80
N GLU A 115 5.27 16.11 2.88
CA GLU A 115 6.14 14.97 3.20
C GLU A 115 5.53 14.13 4.34
N ASN A 116 5.71 12.81 4.27
CA ASN A 116 5.30 11.88 5.31
C ASN A 116 6.44 11.59 6.28
N TYR A 117 6.13 11.65 7.58
CA TYR A 117 7.05 11.32 8.67
C TYR A 117 6.47 10.19 9.51
N PHE A 118 7.30 9.22 9.87
CA PHE A 118 6.96 8.16 10.81
C PHE A 118 7.54 8.51 12.19
N VAL A 119 6.72 8.37 13.23
CA VAL A 119 7.04 8.86 14.58
C VAL A 119 7.60 7.72 15.46
N PRO A 120 8.85 7.82 15.94
CA PRO A 120 9.41 6.96 16.99
C PRO A 120 8.64 6.99 18.32
N VAL A 121 8.81 5.96 19.17
CA VAL A 121 8.08 5.91 20.47
C VAL A 121 8.57 6.93 21.51
N ASP A 122 9.80 7.44 21.35
CA ASP A 122 10.46 8.40 22.23
C ASP A 122 10.34 9.87 21.77
N SER A 123 9.69 10.11 20.62
CA SER A 123 9.57 11.45 20.04
C SER A 123 8.86 12.44 20.98
N ASN A 124 9.44 13.63 21.12
CA ASN A 124 8.86 14.73 21.88
C ASN A 124 8.37 15.86 20.95
N ILE A 125 7.27 15.60 20.25
CA ILE A 125 6.67 16.58 19.31
C ILE A 125 5.66 17.43 20.08
N ALA A 126 5.94 18.73 20.23
CA ALA A 126 5.01 19.69 20.83
C ALA A 126 4.44 20.68 19.80
N ARG A 127 5.16 20.90 18.70
CA ARG A 127 4.79 21.81 17.59
C ARG A 127 5.27 21.24 16.26
N ASP A 128 4.75 21.80 15.19
CA ASP A 128 5.06 21.40 13.82
C ASP A 128 6.55 21.45 13.48
N THR A 129 7.29 22.45 13.98
CA THR A 129 8.74 22.59 13.76
C THR A 129 9.58 21.48 14.38
N ASP A 130 9.03 20.72 15.34
CA ASP A 130 9.75 19.61 15.98
C ASP A 130 9.69 18.33 15.10
N ILE A 131 8.69 18.22 14.21
CA ILE A 131 8.47 17.01 13.39
C ILE A 131 9.74 16.60 12.60
N PRO A 132 10.44 17.51 11.89
CA PRO A 132 11.61 17.11 11.10
C PRO A 132 12.80 16.59 11.93
N THR A 133 12.89 16.95 13.21
CA THR A 133 13.99 16.52 14.11
C THR A 133 13.61 15.30 14.94
N GLU A 134 12.36 15.22 15.38
CA GLU A 134 11.86 14.18 16.28
C GLU A 134 11.32 12.94 15.53
N ALA A 135 10.96 13.07 14.25
CA ALA A 135 10.43 11.98 13.43
C ALA A 135 11.38 11.59 12.29
N LEU A 136 11.06 10.53 11.56
CA LEU A 136 11.79 10.10 10.36
C LEU A 136 11.01 10.47 9.12
N ARG A 137 11.59 11.30 8.24
CA ARG A 137 11.04 11.55 6.91
C ARG A 137 11.12 10.28 6.08
N VAL A 138 9.97 9.71 5.73
CA VAL A 138 9.89 8.42 5.03
C VAL A 138 10.54 8.48 3.65
N SER A 139 10.39 9.61 2.95
CA SER A 139 10.89 9.78 1.58
C SER A 139 12.42 9.67 1.45
N ASP A 140 13.18 9.99 2.50
CA ASP A 140 14.64 9.87 2.48
C ASP A 140 15.09 8.41 2.36
N TYR A 141 14.43 7.50 3.08
CA TYR A 141 14.71 6.07 3.05
C TYR A 141 14.13 5.38 1.83
N VAL A 142 12.92 5.77 1.44
CA VAL A 142 12.23 5.21 0.27
C VAL A 142 12.99 5.53 -1.03
N ARG A 143 13.46 6.78 -1.21
CA ARG A 143 14.30 7.14 -2.37
C ARG A 143 15.63 6.39 -2.38
N GLN A 144 16.25 6.21 -1.21
CA GLN A 144 17.49 5.46 -1.09
C GLN A 144 17.29 3.98 -1.48
N LEU A 145 16.21 3.34 -1.01
CA LEU A 145 15.85 1.98 -1.41
C LEU A 145 15.57 1.90 -2.92
N ALA A 146 14.82 2.84 -3.48
CA ALA A 146 14.49 2.89 -4.91
C ALA A 146 15.71 3.02 -5.83
N SER A 147 16.79 3.64 -5.36
CA SER A 147 18.05 3.76 -6.11
C SER A 147 18.79 2.43 -6.29
N ILE A 148 18.43 1.40 -5.51
CA ILE A 148 19.02 0.07 -5.60
C ILE A 148 18.25 -0.70 -6.68
N PRO A 149 18.92 -1.39 -7.62
CA PRO A 149 18.27 -2.04 -8.76
C PRO A 149 17.59 -3.36 -8.36
N LEU A 150 16.64 -3.32 -7.42
CA LEU A 150 15.85 -4.47 -6.98
C LEU A 150 14.74 -4.80 -7.99
N LYS A 151 14.20 -6.02 -7.93
CA LYS A 151 13.09 -6.48 -8.78
C LYS A 151 11.82 -5.68 -8.47
N ALA A 152 11.54 -5.46 -7.19
CA ALA A 152 10.42 -4.67 -6.70
C ALA A 152 10.66 -4.15 -5.26
N ASN A 153 10.14 -2.96 -4.98
CA ASN A 153 10.12 -2.33 -3.67
C ASN A 153 8.65 -2.15 -3.23
N ILE A 154 8.26 -2.71 -2.09
CA ILE A 154 6.89 -2.61 -1.56
C ILE A 154 6.95 -1.85 -0.23
N VAL A 155 6.34 -0.68 -0.14
CA VAL A 155 6.33 0.15 1.08
C VAL A 155 4.91 0.30 1.58
N VAL A 156 4.64 -0.17 2.80
CA VAL A 156 3.32 -0.14 3.41
C VAL A 156 3.37 0.68 4.70
N LEU A 157 2.57 1.74 4.76
CA LEU A 157 2.43 2.60 5.94
C LEU A 157 1.05 2.41 6.57
N ASP A 158 0.98 1.66 7.66
CA ASP A 158 -0.18 1.55 8.55
C ASP A 158 -0.10 2.63 9.64
N ALA A 159 -0.17 3.88 9.19
CA ALA A 159 0.22 5.02 10.00
C ALA A 159 -0.70 6.26 9.86
N ALA A 160 -1.73 6.21 9.00
CA ALA A 160 -2.68 7.30 8.83
C ALA A 160 -3.68 7.32 9.99
N ARG A 161 -3.24 7.76 11.18
CA ARG A 161 -4.03 7.82 12.41
C ARG A 161 -4.10 9.27 12.89
N ALA A 162 -5.10 9.60 13.70
CA ALA A 162 -5.18 10.90 14.34
C ALA A 162 -3.99 11.09 15.29
N GLN A 163 -3.16 12.09 15.04
CA GLN A 163 -1.98 12.36 15.86
C GLN A 163 -2.37 12.99 17.21
N PRO A 164 -1.79 12.54 18.35
CA PRO A 164 -2.10 13.06 19.68
C PRO A 164 -1.13 14.16 20.15
N PHE A 165 -0.07 14.46 19.40
CA PHE A 165 1.12 15.17 19.86
C PHE A 165 0.93 16.69 19.93
N ILE A 166 0.54 17.31 18.81
CA ILE A 166 0.38 18.76 18.67
C ILE A 166 -1.06 19.14 19.06
N GLU A 167 -1.20 19.88 20.16
CA GLU A 167 -2.47 20.39 20.68
C GLU A 167 -2.65 21.89 20.34
N GLY A 168 -3.89 22.40 20.47
CA GLY A 168 -4.07 23.85 20.71
C GLY A 168 -4.01 24.80 19.50
N GLY A 169 -4.38 24.36 18.29
CA GLY A 169 -4.72 25.27 17.18
C GLY A 169 -3.64 25.50 16.12
N GLN A 170 -2.41 24.98 16.30
CA GLN A 170 -1.48 24.79 15.18
C GLN A 170 -1.93 23.57 14.38
N GLN A 171 -2.73 23.81 13.34
CA GLN A 171 -3.25 22.73 12.51
C GLN A 171 -2.14 22.23 11.58
N ILE A 172 -1.80 20.95 11.72
CA ILE A 172 -1.15 20.17 10.66
C ILE A 172 -2.25 19.36 9.99
N ALA A 173 -2.12 19.18 8.68
CA ALA A 173 -3.04 18.32 7.96
C ALA A 173 -2.99 16.89 8.52
N SER A 174 -4.14 16.23 8.60
CA SER A 174 -4.23 14.88 9.14
C SER A 174 -3.84 13.79 8.14
N GLY A 175 -3.55 12.60 8.66
CA GLY A 175 -3.29 11.44 7.82
C GLY A 175 -1.93 11.55 7.11
N LEU A 176 -1.83 10.86 5.98
CA LEU A 176 -0.61 10.84 5.17
C LEU A 176 -0.77 11.68 3.91
N ALA A 177 0.30 12.36 3.51
CA ALA A 177 0.41 13.08 2.26
C ALA A 177 0.37 12.13 1.06
N LEU A 178 -0.21 12.58 -0.04
CA LEU A 178 -0.20 11.86 -1.32
C LEU A 178 1.24 11.74 -1.83
N VAL A 179 1.69 10.52 -2.06
CA VAL A 179 3.03 10.22 -2.60
C VAL A 179 2.90 9.69 -4.02
N GLU A 180 3.92 9.93 -4.83
CA GLU A 180 4.08 9.20 -6.09
C GLU A 180 5.25 8.22 -5.91
N PRO A 181 5.04 6.94 -6.22
CA PRO A 181 6.10 5.95 -6.08
C PRO A 181 7.22 6.20 -7.09
N GLU A 182 8.41 5.78 -6.70
CA GLU A 182 9.57 5.69 -7.57
C GLU A 182 9.43 4.51 -8.56
N ALA A 183 10.34 4.40 -9.53
CA ALA A 183 10.35 3.25 -10.44
C ALA A 183 10.50 1.92 -9.68
N ASN A 184 9.83 0.86 -10.16
CA ASN A 184 9.82 -0.47 -9.53
C ASN A 184 9.32 -0.47 -8.08
N MET A 185 8.45 0.48 -7.71
CA MET A 185 7.91 0.60 -6.36
C MET A 185 6.40 0.59 -6.30
N LEU A 186 5.87 -0.02 -5.25
CA LEU A 186 4.49 0.16 -4.77
C LEU A 186 4.56 0.85 -3.41
N ILE A 187 3.70 1.85 -3.22
CA ILE A 187 3.47 2.45 -1.90
C ILE A 187 1.99 2.33 -1.55
N ALA A 188 1.70 1.93 -0.31
CA ALA A 188 0.33 1.72 0.18
C ALA A 188 0.13 2.26 1.59
N PHE A 189 -1.03 2.85 1.84
CA PHE A 189 -1.46 3.41 3.11
C PHE A 189 -2.73 2.74 3.60
N ASN A 190 -2.85 2.65 4.93
CA ASN A 190 -4.06 2.13 5.57
C ASN A 190 -5.29 3.04 5.40
N ALA A 191 -5.13 4.31 5.02
CA ALA A 191 -6.22 5.22 4.69
C ALA A 191 -5.85 6.12 3.51
N ALA A 192 -6.87 6.69 2.86
CA ALA A 192 -6.70 7.60 1.74
C ALA A 192 -5.91 8.85 2.16
N PRO A 193 -5.08 9.43 1.26
CA PRO A 193 -4.32 10.62 1.58
C PRO A 193 -5.19 11.75 2.16
N GLY A 194 -4.70 12.39 3.22
CA GLY A 194 -5.43 13.44 3.94
C GLY A 194 -6.54 12.94 4.88
N THR A 195 -6.80 11.63 4.93
CA THR A 195 -7.80 11.02 5.82
C THR A 195 -7.13 10.19 6.91
N VAL A 196 -7.87 9.92 7.98
CA VAL A 196 -7.37 9.12 9.12
C VAL A 196 -8.27 7.91 9.35
N ALA A 197 -7.63 6.78 9.63
CA ALA A 197 -8.29 5.57 10.08
C ALA A 197 -8.84 5.76 11.51
N PRO A 198 -9.98 5.13 11.84
CA PRO A 198 -10.52 5.15 13.20
C PRO A 198 -9.60 4.39 14.17
N GLN A 199 -9.84 4.57 15.47
CA GLN A 199 -9.24 3.70 16.48
C GLN A 199 -9.83 2.29 16.38
N GLU A 200 -8.98 1.28 16.57
CA GLU A 200 -9.32 -0.12 16.39
C GLU A 200 -9.19 -0.83 17.76
N PRO A 201 -10.30 -1.26 18.37
CA PRO A 201 -10.28 -1.84 19.71
C PRO A 201 -9.92 -3.34 19.72
N GLY A 202 -9.77 -3.96 18.54
CA GLY A 202 -9.46 -5.38 18.39
C GLY A 202 -8.01 -5.72 18.76
N PRO A 203 -7.68 -7.02 18.80
CA PRO A 203 -6.30 -7.46 19.01
C PRO A 203 -5.37 -7.10 17.84
N TYR A 204 -5.94 -6.87 16.65
CA TYR A 204 -5.28 -6.45 15.42
C TYR A 204 -6.08 -5.32 14.77
N GLY A 205 -5.40 -4.50 13.98
CA GLY A 205 -6.01 -3.54 13.07
C GLY A 205 -6.64 -4.22 11.85
N ILE A 206 -7.73 -3.64 11.36
CA ILE A 206 -8.49 -4.09 10.20
C ILE A 206 -7.57 -4.13 8.96
N TYR A 207 -6.70 -3.13 8.79
CA TYR A 207 -5.79 -3.07 7.66
C TYR A 207 -4.78 -4.23 7.66
N ALA A 208 -4.10 -4.47 8.78
CA ALA A 208 -3.11 -5.53 8.91
C ALA A 208 -3.75 -6.93 8.73
N GLN A 209 -4.92 -7.15 9.33
CA GLN A 209 -5.66 -8.40 9.19
C GLN A 209 -6.09 -8.63 7.73
N SER A 210 -6.62 -7.60 7.07
CA SER A 210 -7.03 -7.68 5.66
C SER A 210 -5.84 -7.92 4.72
N LEU A 211 -4.71 -7.26 4.97
CA LEU A 211 -3.49 -7.45 4.19
C LEU A 211 -2.95 -8.87 4.34
N ALA A 212 -2.89 -9.39 5.57
CA ALA A 212 -2.48 -10.76 5.81
C ALA A 212 -3.42 -11.77 5.13
N GLU A 213 -4.74 -11.54 5.18
CA GLU A 213 -5.75 -12.37 4.51
C GLU A 213 -5.51 -12.42 2.98
N MET A 214 -5.35 -11.26 2.34
CA MET A 214 -5.19 -11.17 0.89
C MET A 214 -3.85 -11.75 0.43
N ILE A 215 -2.78 -11.57 1.20
CA ILE A 215 -1.50 -12.22 0.92
C ILE A 215 -1.66 -13.75 0.97
N ARG A 216 -2.33 -14.28 2.01
CA ARG A 216 -2.52 -15.72 2.24
C ARG A 216 -3.51 -16.38 1.28
N THR A 217 -4.31 -15.61 0.55
CA THR A 217 -5.25 -16.12 -0.46
C THR A 217 -4.52 -16.88 -1.58
N GLY A 218 -3.33 -16.41 -1.95
CA GLY A 218 -2.49 -17.02 -2.99
C GLY A 218 -3.05 -16.90 -4.41
N GLY A 219 -2.15 -16.94 -5.39
CA GLY A 219 -2.49 -16.84 -6.82
C GLY A 219 -2.93 -15.43 -7.25
N LEU A 220 -2.77 -14.42 -6.41
CA LEU A 220 -3.07 -13.02 -6.73
C LEU A 220 -1.80 -12.27 -7.17
N PRO A 221 -1.85 -11.52 -8.28
CA PRO A 221 -0.80 -10.57 -8.59
C PRO A 221 -0.81 -9.42 -7.57
N LEU A 222 0.34 -8.78 -7.37
CA LEU A 222 0.51 -7.69 -6.39
C LEU A 222 -0.58 -6.59 -6.42
N PRO A 223 -0.99 -6.05 -7.59
CA PRO A 223 -1.98 -4.98 -7.61
C PRO A 223 -3.34 -5.47 -7.08
N GLU A 224 -3.73 -6.68 -7.47
CA GLU A 224 -4.99 -7.28 -7.04
C GLU A 224 -5.02 -7.58 -5.54
N VAL A 225 -3.87 -7.90 -4.92
CA VAL A 225 -3.78 -8.00 -3.46
C VAL A 225 -4.24 -6.69 -2.81
N PHE A 226 -3.69 -5.55 -3.23
CA PHE A 226 -4.02 -4.26 -2.61
C PHE A 226 -5.42 -3.74 -2.99
N ASP A 227 -5.91 -4.06 -4.19
CA ASP A 227 -7.29 -3.76 -4.57
C ASP A 227 -8.30 -4.50 -3.69
N ARG A 228 -8.06 -5.79 -3.45
CA ARG A 228 -8.91 -6.57 -2.54
C ARG A 228 -8.74 -6.17 -1.07
N VAL A 229 -7.54 -5.77 -0.64
CA VAL A 229 -7.35 -5.18 0.70
C VAL A 229 -8.23 -3.95 0.87
N ARG A 230 -8.30 -3.07 -0.13
CA ARG A 230 -9.16 -1.89 -0.05
C ARG A 230 -10.63 -2.26 0.11
N LEU A 231 -11.11 -3.23 -0.66
CA LEU A 231 -12.49 -3.73 -0.54
C LEU A 231 -12.76 -4.35 0.84
N ARG A 232 -11.87 -5.23 1.32
CA ARG A 232 -12.03 -5.89 2.62
C ARG A 232 -12.02 -4.89 3.78
N VAL A 233 -11.10 -3.93 3.76
CA VAL A 233 -11.03 -2.90 4.80
C VAL A 233 -12.26 -2.01 4.77
N ASN A 234 -12.75 -1.63 3.59
CA ASN A 234 -13.98 -0.85 3.47
C ASN A 234 -15.18 -1.62 4.02
N GLU A 235 -15.30 -2.91 3.73
CA GLU A 235 -16.36 -3.77 4.28
C GLU A 235 -16.26 -3.91 5.81
N ALA A 236 -15.11 -4.34 6.31
CA ALA A 236 -14.89 -4.63 7.74
C ALA A 236 -14.99 -3.38 8.62
N SER A 237 -14.59 -2.23 8.09
CA SER A 237 -14.71 -0.93 8.77
C SER A 237 -16.09 -0.26 8.58
N LYS A 238 -17.02 -0.90 7.85
CA LYS A 238 -18.31 -0.30 7.45
C LYS A 238 -18.13 1.05 6.75
N GLY A 239 -17.07 1.15 5.95
CA GLY A 239 -16.70 2.31 5.16
C GLY A 239 -16.06 3.45 5.95
N ALA A 240 -15.67 3.21 7.21
CA ALA A 240 -14.90 4.16 8.02
C ALA A 240 -13.43 4.29 7.56
N GLN A 241 -12.96 3.36 6.76
CA GLN A 241 -11.59 3.32 6.26
C GLN A 241 -11.56 2.93 4.78
N VAL A 242 -10.77 3.65 3.99
CA VAL A 242 -10.53 3.38 2.57
C VAL A 242 -9.02 3.39 2.34
N PRO A 243 -8.37 2.23 2.24
CA PRO A 243 -6.94 2.17 1.92
C PRO A 243 -6.61 2.78 0.56
N TRP A 244 -5.36 3.19 0.40
CA TRP A 244 -4.86 3.77 -0.84
C TRP A 244 -3.55 3.10 -1.22
N ASN A 245 -3.33 2.91 -2.52
CA ASN A 245 -2.04 2.47 -3.03
C ASN A 245 -1.78 3.08 -4.42
N GLU A 246 -0.50 3.15 -4.80
CA GLU A 246 -0.03 3.53 -6.12
C GLU A 246 1.24 2.76 -6.45
N GLN A 247 1.46 2.45 -7.72
CA GLN A 247 2.58 1.60 -8.13
C GLN A 247 3.18 1.94 -9.49
N LYS A 248 4.49 1.71 -9.61
CA LYS A 248 5.26 1.70 -10.86
C LYS A 248 6.08 0.42 -11.01
N ILE A 249 5.54 -0.70 -10.50
CA ILE A 249 6.13 -2.03 -10.66
C ILE A 249 5.67 -2.62 -12.00
N SER A 250 6.62 -2.97 -12.86
CA SER A 250 6.35 -3.72 -14.11
C SER A 250 6.67 -5.21 -14.00
N ALA A 251 7.49 -5.59 -13.01
CA ALA A 251 7.88 -6.98 -12.81
C ALA A 251 6.72 -7.80 -12.21
N PRO A 252 6.42 -9.00 -12.75
CA PRO A 252 5.41 -9.86 -12.16
C PRO A 252 5.86 -10.31 -10.77
N PHE A 253 4.93 -10.21 -9.80
CA PHE A 253 5.14 -10.62 -8.43
C PHE A 253 3.84 -11.16 -7.82
N SER A 254 3.97 -12.27 -7.10
CA SER A 254 2.95 -12.90 -6.26
C SER A 254 3.60 -13.35 -4.96
N PHE A 255 2.89 -13.22 -3.85
CA PHE A 255 3.37 -13.70 -2.55
C PHE A 255 3.34 -15.23 -2.50
N PHE A 256 2.22 -15.82 -2.91
CA PHE A 256 2.01 -17.26 -3.01
C PHE A 256 1.34 -17.60 -4.35
N GLU A 257 1.50 -18.83 -4.81
CA GLU A 257 0.79 -19.45 -5.92
C GLU A 257 -0.27 -20.41 -5.39
N ARG A 258 -1.20 -20.80 -6.27
CA ARG A 258 -2.16 -21.88 -6.01
C ARG A 258 -1.74 -23.12 -6.80
N GLY A 259 -1.64 -24.24 -6.11
CA GLY A 259 -1.33 -25.54 -6.68
C GLY A 259 -2.48 -26.12 -7.51
N PRO A 260 -2.22 -27.21 -8.25
CA PRO A 260 -3.19 -27.81 -9.17
C PRO A 260 -4.44 -28.37 -8.46
N ASP A 261 -4.31 -28.79 -7.20
CA ASP A 261 -5.42 -29.35 -6.40
C ASP A 261 -6.28 -28.27 -5.71
N ALA A 262 -6.01 -26.99 -5.98
CA ALA A 262 -6.77 -25.90 -5.39
C ALA A 262 -8.23 -25.93 -5.85
N PRO A 263 -9.21 -25.68 -4.95
CA PRO A 263 -10.61 -25.55 -5.35
C PRO A 263 -10.75 -24.48 -6.45
N PRO A 264 -11.57 -24.73 -7.49
CA PRO A 264 -11.77 -23.76 -8.55
C PRO A 264 -12.29 -22.45 -7.96
N PRO A 265 -11.87 -21.29 -8.50
CA PRO A 265 -12.45 -20.01 -8.08
C PRO A 265 -13.96 -20.03 -8.35
N GLU A 266 -14.74 -19.38 -7.47
CA GLU A 266 -16.21 -19.37 -7.57
C GLU A 266 -16.74 -18.76 -8.87
N ALA A 267 -15.94 -17.90 -9.52
CA ALA A 267 -16.22 -17.36 -10.84
C ALA A 267 -15.03 -17.57 -11.78
N ALA A 268 -15.31 -17.82 -13.06
CA ALA A 268 -14.28 -17.96 -14.08
C ALA A 268 -13.50 -16.65 -14.26
N PRO A 269 -12.16 -16.66 -14.34
CA PRO A 269 -11.35 -15.44 -14.46
C PRO A 269 -11.78 -14.50 -15.58
N ASP A 270 -12.11 -15.04 -16.75
CA ASP A 270 -12.54 -14.25 -17.91
C ASP A 270 -13.89 -13.56 -17.67
N GLN A 271 -14.80 -14.22 -16.95
CA GLN A 271 -16.09 -13.64 -16.57
C GLN A 271 -15.90 -12.50 -15.57
N VAL A 272 -15.02 -12.68 -14.58
CA VAL A 272 -14.70 -11.65 -13.59
C VAL A 272 -14.05 -10.45 -14.27
N ALA A 273 -13.08 -10.67 -15.15
CA ALA A 273 -12.43 -9.61 -15.93
C ALA A 273 -13.44 -8.85 -16.82
N ALA A 274 -14.37 -9.57 -17.46
CA ALA A 274 -15.44 -8.96 -18.25
C ALA A 274 -16.38 -8.10 -17.39
N ILE A 275 -16.69 -8.50 -16.16
CA ILE A 275 -17.51 -7.68 -15.25
C ILE A 275 -16.73 -6.44 -14.79
N ARG A 276 -15.47 -6.62 -14.36
CA ARG A 276 -14.60 -5.54 -13.86
C ARG A 276 -14.31 -4.45 -14.88
N SER A 277 -14.34 -4.79 -16.17
CA SER A 277 -14.13 -3.83 -17.27
C SER A 277 -15.38 -3.07 -17.71
N LYS A 278 -16.57 -3.41 -17.21
CA LYS A 278 -17.82 -2.70 -17.56
C LYS A 278 -17.78 -1.25 -17.09
N PRO A 279 -18.32 -0.29 -17.86
CA PRO A 279 -18.55 1.07 -17.36
C PRO A 279 -19.36 1.07 -16.05
N ILE A 280 -19.05 1.96 -15.10
CA ILE A 280 -19.73 1.97 -13.79
C ILE A 280 -21.24 2.22 -13.94
N ARG A 281 -21.62 3.01 -14.95
CA ARG A 281 -23.03 3.28 -15.28
C ARG A 281 -23.84 2.04 -15.69
N ASP A 282 -23.17 0.97 -16.13
CA ASP A 282 -23.80 -0.27 -16.62
C ASP A 282 -23.89 -1.36 -15.54
N LEU A 283 -23.32 -1.11 -14.36
CA LEU A 283 -23.37 -1.99 -13.20
C LEU A 283 -24.60 -1.68 -12.35
N GLY A 284 -25.00 -2.54 -11.41
CA GLY A 284 -25.93 -2.15 -10.33
C GLY A 284 -25.19 -1.36 -9.25
N VAL A 285 -25.90 -0.60 -8.39
CA VAL A 285 -25.26 0.33 -7.44
C VAL A 285 -24.23 -0.32 -6.51
N GLN A 286 -24.47 -1.55 -6.05
CA GLN A 286 -23.52 -2.31 -5.22
C GLN A 286 -22.24 -2.65 -5.99
N ASP A 287 -22.38 -3.21 -7.19
CA ASP A 287 -21.27 -3.56 -8.08
C ASP A 287 -20.52 -2.31 -8.55
N ALA A 288 -21.24 -1.23 -8.82
CA ALA A 288 -20.70 0.08 -9.17
C ALA A 288 -19.85 0.66 -8.04
N TYR A 289 -20.30 0.56 -6.78
CA TYR A 289 -19.54 1.02 -5.62
C TYR A 289 -18.27 0.19 -5.42
N ALA A 290 -18.37 -1.14 -5.52
CA ALA A 290 -17.21 -2.03 -5.44
C ALA A 290 -16.22 -1.76 -6.58
N ALA A 291 -16.69 -1.58 -7.82
CA ALA A 291 -15.86 -1.23 -8.97
C ALA A 291 -15.17 0.13 -8.81
N ALA A 292 -15.86 1.13 -8.27
CA ALA A 292 -15.28 2.45 -8.01
C ALA A 292 -14.15 2.38 -6.98
N LEU A 293 -14.35 1.62 -5.89
CA LEU A 293 -13.31 1.37 -4.90
C LEU A 293 -12.16 0.53 -5.45
N GLU A 294 -12.43 -0.54 -6.19
CA GLU A 294 -11.38 -1.38 -6.80
C GLU A 294 -10.48 -0.53 -7.71
N ARG A 295 -11.08 0.27 -8.61
CA ARG A 295 -10.35 1.14 -9.54
C ARG A 295 -9.62 2.28 -8.85
N ASP A 296 -10.18 2.80 -7.76
CA ASP A 296 -9.62 3.84 -6.90
C ASP A 296 -9.01 5.04 -7.66
N THR A 297 -9.75 5.55 -8.64
CA THR A 297 -9.35 6.71 -9.45
C THR A 297 -10.42 7.79 -9.38
N LEU A 298 -10.00 9.06 -9.52
CA LEU A 298 -10.92 10.19 -9.52
C LEU A 298 -12.02 10.03 -10.60
N PRO A 299 -11.71 9.64 -11.86
CA PRO A 299 -12.73 9.41 -12.88
C PRO A 299 -13.71 8.28 -12.53
N ALA A 300 -13.26 7.20 -11.88
CA ALA A 300 -14.16 6.11 -11.48
C ALA A 300 -15.17 6.57 -10.41
N TYR A 301 -14.71 7.35 -9.43
CA TYR A 301 -15.60 7.94 -8.43
C TYR A 301 -16.55 8.98 -9.04
N GLU A 302 -16.08 9.81 -9.97
CA GLU A 302 -16.92 10.77 -10.69
C GLU A 302 -17.97 10.07 -11.58
N GLU A 303 -17.62 8.94 -12.23
CA GLU A 303 -18.58 8.12 -12.97
C GLU A 303 -19.66 7.54 -12.04
N PHE A 304 -19.28 7.09 -10.84
CA PHE A 304 -20.24 6.64 -9.82
C PHE A 304 -21.21 7.77 -9.41
N LEU A 305 -20.69 8.96 -9.11
CA LEU A 305 -21.51 10.11 -8.73
C LEU A 305 -22.45 10.54 -9.86
N ALA A 306 -22.00 10.45 -11.12
CA ALA A 306 -22.82 10.75 -12.29
C ALA A 306 -23.93 9.71 -12.52
N ALA A 307 -23.64 8.43 -12.29
CA ALA A 307 -24.59 7.34 -12.48
C ALA A 307 -25.61 7.21 -11.32
N TYR A 308 -25.19 7.53 -10.09
CA TYR A 308 -25.96 7.33 -8.86
C TYR A 308 -26.06 8.58 -7.96
N PRO A 309 -26.45 9.76 -8.49
CA PRO A 309 -26.39 11.01 -7.72
C PRO A 309 -27.32 11.05 -6.50
N GLY A 310 -28.42 10.27 -6.51
CA GLY A 310 -29.41 10.22 -5.43
C GLY A 310 -29.22 9.07 -4.43
N ASP A 311 -28.24 8.19 -4.64
CA ASP A 311 -28.04 7.03 -3.77
C ASP A 311 -27.37 7.43 -2.45
N PRO A 312 -27.72 6.82 -1.30
CA PRO A 312 -27.07 7.09 -0.02
C PRO A 312 -25.54 6.93 -0.03
N LEU A 313 -24.98 6.05 -0.88
CA LEU A 313 -23.54 5.84 -1.02
C LEU A 313 -22.83 7.03 -1.70
N ALA A 314 -23.55 7.84 -2.49
CA ALA A 314 -22.99 8.98 -3.19
C ALA A 314 -22.34 9.99 -2.23
N LYS A 315 -22.88 10.18 -1.03
CA LYS A 315 -22.27 11.04 0.00
C LYS A 315 -20.86 10.59 0.39
N ARG A 316 -20.65 9.29 0.58
CA ARG A 316 -19.32 8.77 0.91
C ARG A 316 -18.38 8.91 -0.28
N VAL A 317 -18.85 8.58 -1.49
CA VAL A 317 -18.03 8.72 -2.70
C VAL A 317 -17.63 10.18 -2.92
N MET A 318 -18.52 11.13 -2.67
CA MET A 318 -18.23 12.56 -2.72
C MET A 318 -17.17 12.97 -1.70
N ALA A 319 -17.20 12.43 -0.47
CA ALA A 319 -16.15 12.68 0.52
C ALA A 319 -14.78 12.10 0.09
N ILE A 320 -14.76 10.93 -0.55
CA ILE A 320 -13.54 10.34 -1.13
C ILE A 320 -12.99 11.24 -2.26
N VAL A 321 -13.87 11.72 -3.14
CA VAL A 321 -13.52 12.65 -4.23
C VAL A 321 -12.96 13.96 -3.66
N ALA A 322 -13.62 14.55 -2.68
CA ALA A 322 -13.21 15.80 -2.05
C ALA A 322 -11.80 15.67 -1.45
N ALA A 323 -11.54 14.61 -0.67
CA ALA A 323 -10.24 14.34 -0.06
C ALA A 323 -9.14 14.15 -1.13
N ARG A 324 -9.41 13.34 -2.15
CA ARG A 324 -8.44 13.06 -3.22
C ARG A 324 -8.11 14.32 -4.02
N ARG A 325 -9.12 15.11 -4.36
CA ARG A 325 -8.99 16.35 -5.13
C ARG A 325 -8.20 17.41 -4.35
N GLU A 326 -8.43 17.53 -3.05
CA GLU A 326 -7.64 18.38 -2.16
C GLU A 326 -6.18 17.92 -2.11
N ALA A 327 -5.93 16.62 -1.88
CA ALA A 327 -4.59 16.07 -1.81
C ALA A 327 -3.78 16.26 -3.11
N ILE A 328 -4.41 16.11 -4.28
CA ILE A 328 -3.78 16.40 -5.59
C ILE A 328 -3.42 17.89 -5.70
N THR A 329 -4.35 18.78 -5.32
CA THR A 329 -4.14 20.23 -5.35
C THR A 329 -2.99 20.64 -4.42
N TRP A 330 -2.98 20.12 -3.19
CA TRP A 330 -1.94 20.39 -2.21
C TRP A 330 -0.57 19.92 -2.68
N ARG A 331 -0.49 18.68 -3.18
CA ARG A 331 0.76 18.11 -3.68
C ARG A 331 1.35 18.93 -4.82
N ARG A 332 0.53 19.37 -5.78
CA ARG A 332 1.00 20.24 -6.87
C ARG A 332 1.45 21.60 -6.34
N THR A 333 0.69 22.18 -5.41
CA THR A 333 1.04 23.44 -4.74
C THR A 333 2.42 23.35 -4.08
N TYR A 334 2.63 22.32 -3.27
CA TYR A 334 3.90 22.10 -2.57
C TYR A 334 5.06 21.79 -3.53
N ARG A 335 4.83 21.03 -4.63
CA ARG A 335 5.86 20.78 -5.64
C ARG A 335 6.27 22.02 -6.42
N THR A 336 5.35 22.96 -6.64
CA THR A 336 5.65 24.24 -7.30
C THR A 336 6.39 25.19 -6.36
N ASP A 337 6.01 25.21 -5.08
CA ASP A 337 6.70 25.92 -4.00
C ASP A 337 6.93 27.43 -4.26
N THR A 338 5.91 28.12 -4.78
CA THR A 338 5.94 29.58 -4.99
C THR A 338 4.80 30.28 -4.25
N PRO A 339 4.90 31.60 -3.98
CA PRO A 339 3.81 32.36 -3.38
C PRO A 339 2.49 32.24 -4.15
N GLU A 340 2.54 32.28 -5.49
CA GLU A 340 1.38 32.14 -6.37
C GLU A 340 0.69 30.79 -6.18
N ALA A 341 1.45 29.71 -5.97
CA ALA A 341 0.90 28.39 -5.71
C ALA A 341 0.14 28.36 -4.38
N TYR A 342 0.72 28.93 -3.32
CA TYR A 342 0.08 28.94 -2.00
C TYR A 342 -1.14 29.86 -1.95
N TRP A 343 -1.10 31.03 -2.60
CA TRP A 343 -2.29 31.88 -2.74
C TRP A 343 -3.37 31.21 -3.58
N SER A 344 -3.00 30.48 -4.65
CA SER A 344 -3.95 29.71 -5.46
C SER A 344 -4.65 28.63 -4.64
N TYR A 345 -3.88 27.89 -3.83
CA TYR A 345 -4.43 26.88 -2.92
C TYR A 345 -5.35 27.52 -1.89
N LEU A 346 -4.92 28.59 -1.21
CA LEU A 346 -5.71 29.29 -0.19
C LEU A 346 -7.00 29.91 -0.74
N ARG A 347 -7.01 30.29 -2.03
CA ARG A 347 -8.24 30.74 -2.70
C ARG A 347 -9.27 29.62 -2.83
N ARG A 348 -8.80 28.39 -3.03
CA ARG A 348 -9.65 27.19 -3.22
C ARG A 348 -10.03 26.52 -1.90
N TYR A 349 -9.12 26.55 -0.92
CA TYR A 349 -9.25 25.89 0.37
C TYR A 349 -8.83 26.84 1.52
N PRO A 350 -9.55 27.95 1.76
CA PRO A 350 -9.14 28.97 2.73
C PRO A 350 -9.09 28.45 4.18
N ARG A 351 -9.89 27.43 4.51
CA ARG A 351 -9.85 26.71 5.80
C ARG A 351 -9.68 25.20 5.62
N GLY A 352 -9.09 24.79 4.49
CA GLY A 352 -8.88 23.37 4.22
C GLY A 352 -7.72 22.75 4.99
N PRO A 353 -7.46 21.44 4.77
CA PRO A 353 -6.55 20.66 5.62
C PRO A 353 -5.14 21.24 5.67
N HIS A 354 -4.65 21.76 4.54
CA HIS A 354 -3.30 22.32 4.41
C HIS A 354 -3.28 23.85 4.39
N ALA A 355 -4.36 24.54 4.79
CA ALA A 355 -4.40 26.00 4.80
C ALA A 355 -3.37 26.60 5.78
N ALA A 356 -3.14 25.94 6.91
CA ALA A 356 -2.08 26.32 7.85
C ALA A 356 -0.68 26.10 7.26
N ASP A 357 -0.45 24.97 6.57
CA ASP A 357 0.80 24.69 5.87
C ASP A 357 1.10 25.72 4.79
N ALA A 358 0.10 26.09 3.97
CA ALA A 358 0.25 27.09 2.92
C ALA A 358 0.68 28.45 3.48
N ARG A 359 0.03 28.91 4.57
CA ARG A 359 0.40 30.17 5.25
C ARG A 359 1.81 30.11 5.85
N ARG A 360 2.20 28.98 6.44
CA ARG A 360 3.58 28.77 6.92
C ARG A 360 4.59 28.87 5.79
N ARG A 361 4.33 28.22 4.66
CA ARG A 361 5.23 28.28 3.49
C ARG A 361 5.35 29.69 2.92
N LEU A 362 4.25 30.45 2.84
CA LEU A 362 4.32 31.87 2.48
C LEU A 362 5.23 32.67 3.41
N ALA A 363 5.11 32.46 4.73
CA ALA A 363 5.98 33.12 5.70
C ALA A 363 7.46 32.74 5.52
N ILE A 364 7.76 31.46 5.29
CA ILE A 364 9.12 30.97 5.01
C ILE A 364 9.69 31.60 3.73
N LEU A 365 8.86 31.76 2.70
CA LEU A 365 9.23 32.43 1.45
C LEU A 365 9.27 33.95 1.56
N THR A 366 9.01 34.52 2.75
CA THR A 366 8.93 35.97 3.00
C THR A 366 7.88 36.66 2.11
N ALA A 367 6.81 35.93 1.76
CA ALA A 367 5.71 36.45 0.96
C ALA A 367 4.58 37.00 1.84
N PRO A 368 3.83 38.01 1.37
CA PRO A 368 2.62 38.48 2.05
C PRO A 368 1.58 37.35 2.25
N ALA A 369 0.85 37.40 3.37
CA ALA A 369 -0.21 36.44 3.66
C ALA A 369 -1.37 36.54 2.67
N GLU A 370 -1.74 37.77 2.30
CA GLU A 370 -2.75 38.06 1.28
C GLU A 370 -2.09 38.27 -0.08
N PRO A 371 -2.67 37.74 -1.18
CA PRO A 371 -2.14 37.97 -2.52
C PRO A 371 -2.26 39.43 -2.95
N PRO A 372 -1.43 39.89 -3.91
CA PRO A 372 -1.67 41.14 -4.61
C PRO A 372 -3.01 41.07 -5.38
N PRO A 373 -3.60 42.22 -5.79
CA PRO A 373 -4.88 42.26 -6.50
C PRO A 373 -4.93 41.37 -7.75
N SER A 374 -3.79 41.15 -8.39
CA SER A 374 -3.63 40.22 -9.51
C SER A 374 -2.36 39.38 -9.34
N PHE A 375 -2.47 38.07 -9.53
CA PHE A 375 -1.35 37.14 -9.63
C PHE A 375 -1.73 35.99 -10.57
N ALA A 376 -0.75 35.25 -11.07
CA ALA A 376 -0.98 34.08 -11.91
C ALA A 376 -1.54 32.93 -11.08
N MET A 377 -2.78 32.51 -11.36
CA MET A 377 -3.35 31.33 -10.71
C MET A 377 -2.66 30.07 -11.23
N ILE A 378 -2.28 29.18 -10.32
CA ILE A 378 -1.81 27.85 -10.69
C ILE A 378 -3.00 27.05 -11.22
N ASP A 379 -2.84 26.53 -12.44
CA ASP A 379 -3.72 25.50 -12.95
C ASP A 379 -3.45 24.20 -12.22
N TYR A 380 -4.50 23.50 -11.81
CA TYR A 380 -4.40 22.21 -11.16
C TYR A 380 -5.06 21.18 -12.08
N ASP A 381 -4.51 19.97 -12.15
CA ASP A 381 -5.05 18.88 -13.01
C ASP A 381 -6.44 18.38 -12.54
N VAL A 382 -7.07 19.09 -11.62
CA VAL A 382 -8.38 18.82 -11.04
C VAL A 382 -9.18 20.13 -10.90
N PRO A 383 -10.48 20.15 -11.26
CA PRO A 383 -11.32 21.35 -11.15
C PRO A 383 -11.54 21.73 -9.68
N PRO A 384 -11.89 22.99 -9.34
CA PRO A 384 -12.28 23.41 -7.99
C PRO A 384 -13.35 22.51 -7.35
N PRO A 385 -13.37 22.33 -6.02
CA PRO A 385 -14.41 21.53 -5.38
C PRO A 385 -15.79 22.20 -5.60
N PRO A 386 -16.82 21.44 -5.99
CA PRO A 386 -18.19 21.93 -5.98
C PRO A 386 -18.63 22.27 -4.55
N PRO A 387 -19.65 23.13 -4.38
CA PRO A 387 -20.11 23.56 -3.05
C PRO A 387 -20.43 22.41 -2.09
N GLU A 388 -20.96 21.31 -2.62
CA GLU A 388 -21.34 20.11 -1.87
C GLU A 388 -20.14 19.39 -1.25
N GLU A 389 -18.96 19.47 -1.88
CA GLU A 389 -17.74 18.83 -1.37
C GLU A 389 -17.08 19.64 -0.26
N VAL A 390 -17.32 20.96 -0.19
CA VAL A 390 -16.63 21.88 0.73
C VAL A 390 -16.78 21.42 2.18
N VAL A 391 -17.94 20.88 2.56
CA VAL A 391 -18.19 20.40 3.94
C VAL A 391 -17.18 19.35 4.44
N TYR A 392 -16.62 18.54 3.52
CA TYR A 392 -15.67 17.47 3.85
C TYR A 392 -14.24 17.98 4.00
N VAL A 393 -13.89 19.05 3.27
CA VAL A 393 -12.52 19.57 3.16
C VAL A 393 -12.34 20.94 3.79
N ASP A 394 -13.38 21.58 4.32
CA ASP A 394 -13.29 22.84 5.06
C ASP A 394 -13.02 22.59 6.55
N ARG A 395 -12.06 21.70 6.81
CA ARG A 395 -11.66 21.21 8.14
C ARG A 395 -10.23 20.65 8.10
N PRO A 396 -9.51 20.61 9.23
CA PRO A 396 -8.15 20.08 9.30
C PRO A 396 -8.07 18.55 9.21
N VAL A 397 -9.13 17.85 9.65
CA VAL A 397 -9.16 16.40 9.76
C VAL A 397 -10.44 15.84 9.16
N LEU A 398 -10.31 14.81 8.33
CA LEU A 398 -11.44 14.08 7.76
C LEU A 398 -11.47 12.63 8.25
N TYR A 399 -12.52 12.30 9.00
CA TYR A 399 -12.86 10.94 9.41
C TYR A 399 -14.07 10.46 8.61
N PHE A 400 -13.97 9.32 7.92
CA PHE A 400 -15.16 8.72 7.30
C PHE A 400 -16.12 8.11 8.34
N SER A 401 -15.69 7.92 9.58
CA SER A 401 -16.54 7.51 10.70
C SER A 401 -17.20 8.67 11.44
N ASP A 402 -17.01 9.93 11.02
CA ASP A 402 -17.64 11.07 11.67
C ASP A 402 -19.18 10.95 11.58
N PRO A 403 -19.89 10.84 12.72
CA PRO A 403 -21.34 10.65 12.72
C PRO A 403 -22.08 11.83 12.09
N ASP A 404 -21.50 13.03 12.07
CA ASP A 404 -22.13 14.23 11.51
C ASP A 404 -22.35 14.12 9.99
N PHE A 405 -21.57 13.29 9.29
CA PHE A 405 -21.76 13.05 7.87
C PHE A 405 -22.88 12.07 7.54
N GLY A 406 -23.25 11.20 8.50
CA GLY A 406 -24.34 10.24 8.34
C GLY A 406 -24.17 9.31 7.12
N PHE A 407 -22.96 8.85 6.82
CA PHE A 407 -22.72 7.95 5.69
C PHE A 407 -23.40 6.59 5.92
N ALA A 408 -24.15 6.13 4.91
CA ALA A 408 -24.74 4.79 4.93
C ALA A 408 -23.63 3.72 4.95
N PRO A 409 -23.75 2.63 5.72
CA PRO A 409 -22.80 1.53 5.66
C PRO A 409 -22.75 0.96 4.24
N PRO A 410 -21.56 0.62 3.71
CA PRO A 410 -21.45 0.05 2.38
C PRO A 410 -22.06 -1.36 2.38
N PRO A 411 -22.67 -1.80 1.25
CA PRO A 411 -23.02 -3.21 1.08
C PRO A 411 -21.74 -4.06 1.02
N PRO A 412 -21.81 -5.37 1.34
CA PRO A 412 -20.69 -6.27 1.12
C PRO A 412 -20.32 -6.30 -0.38
N PRO A 413 -19.04 -6.33 -0.75
CA PRO A 413 -18.67 -6.46 -2.16
C PRO A 413 -19.22 -7.77 -2.74
N PRO A 414 -19.53 -7.83 -4.04
CA PRO A 414 -19.91 -9.08 -4.67
C PRO A 414 -18.80 -10.12 -4.53
N VAL A 415 -19.18 -11.39 -4.35
CA VAL A 415 -18.24 -12.47 -4.01
C VAL A 415 -17.14 -12.67 -5.06
N TYR A 416 -17.43 -12.36 -6.32
CA TYR A 416 -16.48 -12.42 -7.42
C TYR A 416 -15.46 -11.26 -7.43
N TYR A 417 -15.73 -10.15 -6.72
CA TYR A 417 -14.73 -9.13 -6.38
C TYR A 417 -13.93 -9.54 -5.15
N LEU A 418 -14.64 -9.94 -4.08
CA LEU A 418 -14.05 -10.28 -2.80
C LEU A 418 -14.77 -11.50 -2.19
N PRO A 419 -14.15 -12.69 -2.22
CA PRO A 419 -14.67 -13.86 -1.52
C PRO A 419 -14.81 -13.61 -0.01
N PRO A 420 -15.68 -14.34 0.71
CA PRO A 420 -15.71 -14.26 2.16
C PRO A 420 -14.36 -14.68 2.77
N PRO A 421 -14.01 -14.16 3.96
CA PRO A 421 -12.77 -14.52 4.62
C PRO A 421 -12.80 -16.01 5.02
N PRO A 422 -11.64 -16.70 5.03
CA PRO A 422 -11.55 -18.06 5.58
C PRO A 422 -12.08 -18.11 7.01
N PRO A 423 -12.88 -19.13 7.41
CA PRO A 423 -13.49 -19.19 8.74
C PRO A 423 -12.48 -19.13 9.90
N ASP A 424 -11.27 -19.65 9.69
CA ASP A 424 -10.15 -19.67 10.62
C ASP A 424 -9.32 -18.36 10.62
N PHE A 425 -9.63 -17.40 9.75
CA PHE A 425 -8.95 -16.11 9.63
C PHE A 425 -9.87 -14.90 9.89
N VAL A 426 -11.10 -15.13 10.38
CA VAL A 426 -12.04 -14.07 10.74
C VAL A 426 -11.75 -13.50 12.13
N VAL A 427 -11.55 -14.38 13.11
CA VAL A 427 -11.29 -14.01 14.51
C VAL A 427 -9.93 -14.54 14.91
N LEU A 428 -8.95 -13.65 14.92
CA LEU A 428 -7.60 -13.97 15.36
C LEU A 428 -7.48 -13.74 16.87
N PRO A 429 -7.04 -14.75 17.66
CA PRO A 429 -6.77 -14.54 19.07
C PRO A 429 -5.58 -13.56 19.24
N PRO A 430 -5.53 -12.79 20.33
CA PRO A 430 -4.38 -11.94 20.61
C PRO A 430 -3.08 -12.78 20.65
N PRO A 431 -1.93 -12.20 20.26
CA PRO A 431 -0.66 -12.91 20.27
C PRO A 431 -0.24 -13.24 21.70
N LEU A 432 0.63 -14.25 21.84
CA LEU A 432 1.21 -14.57 23.13
C LEU A 432 2.09 -13.41 23.64
N PRO A 433 2.07 -13.09 24.94
CA PRO A 433 2.93 -12.04 25.50
C PRO A 433 4.41 -12.37 25.26
N VAL A 434 5.15 -11.40 24.72
CA VAL A 434 6.60 -11.55 24.49
C VAL A 434 7.38 -10.79 25.57
N VAL A 435 8.28 -11.50 26.24
CA VAL A 435 9.13 -10.98 27.34
C VAL A 435 10.37 -10.24 26.82
N GLY A 436 10.73 -10.42 25.55
CA GLY A 436 11.86 -9.73 24.92
C GLY A 436 11.56 -8.26 24.59
N LEU A 437 12.53 -7.38 24.91
CA LEU A 437 12.52 -5.98 24.45
C LEU A 437 12.67 -5.93 22.93
N PHE A 438 11.90 -5.05 22.29
CA PHE A 438 11.89 -4.82 20.84
C PHE A 438 11.50 -6.02 19.95
N VAL A 439 11.17 -7.18 20.52
CA VAL A 439 10.76 -8.37 19.77
C VAL A 439 9.28 -8.30 19.42
N LEU A 440 8.93 -8.54 18.16
CA LEU A 440 7.53 -8.60 17.72
C LEU A 440 6.75 -9.70 18.46
N PRO A 441 5.49 -9.43 18.85
CA PRO A 441 4.55 -10.46 19.27
C PRO A 441 4.45 -11.57 18.24
N GLN A 442 4.29 -12.81 18.69
CA GLN A 442 4.05 -13.96 17.81
C GLN A 442 2.55 -14.29 17.84
N PRO A 443 1.81 -14.01 16.75
CA PRO A 443 0.44 -14.47 16.59
C PRO A 443 0.34 -15.98 16.73
N VAL A 444 -0.81 -16.45 17.23
CA VAL A 444 -1.16 -17.86 17.10
C VAL A 444 -1.15 -18.22 15.62
N PHE A 445 -0.43 -19.29 15.32
CA PHE A 445 -0.27 -19.77 13.97
C PHE A 445 -1.62 -20.20 13.38
N VAL A 446 -1.97 -19.62 12.23
CA VAL A 446 -3.09 -20.09 11.39
C VAL A 446 -2.50 -20.78 10.16
N PRO A 447 -2.79 -22.08 9.92
CA PRO A 447 -2.27 -22.80 8.76
C PRO A 447 -2.67 -22.13 7.45
N ILE A 448 -1.74 -22.09 6.48
CA ILE A 448 -2.07 -21.72 5.10
C ILE A 448 -2.66 -22.98 4.42
N PRO A 449 -3.69 -22.87 3.55
CA PRO A 449 -4.20 -24.04 2.85
C PRO A 449 -3.08 -24.77 2.10
N ALA A 450 -3.07 -26.11 2.14
CA ALA A 450 -1.98 -26.92 1.56
C ALA A 450 -1.78 -26.70 0.05
N PHE A 451 -2.81 -26.23 -0.66
CA PHE A 451 -2.73 -25.85 -2.07
C PHE A 451 -2.17 -24.44 -2.29
N VAL A 452 -1.74 -23.71 -1.27
CA VAL A 452 -1.12 -22.39 -1.37
C VAL A 452 0.33 -22.48 -0.91
N SER A 453 1.26 -22.14 -1.81
CA SER A 453 2.70 -22.25 -1.56
C SER A 453 3.49 -21.11 -2.20
N PRO A 454 4.66 -20.73 -1.65
CA PRO A 454 5.57 -19.80 -2.28
C PRO A 454 5.96 -20.32 -3.66
N PRO A 455 6.10 -19.44 -4.68
CA PRO A 455 6.57 -19.86 -5.98
C PRO A 455 7.88 -20.65 -5.89
N VAL A 456 8.04 -21.68 -6.72
CA VAL A 456 9.19 -22.61 -6.67
C VAL A 456 10.55 -21.94 -6.88
N TYR A 457 10.57 -20.76 -7.50
CA TYR A 457 11.78 -19.99 -7.76
C TYR A 457 12.21 -19.10 -6.58
N VAL A 458 11.43 -19.05 -5.49
CA VAL A 458 11.74 -18.26 -4.30
C VAL A 458 12.84 -18.95 -3.49
N ALA A 459 13.88 -18.20 -3.13
CA ALA A 459 14.91 -18.68 -2.22
C ALA A 459 14.32 -18.85 -0.82
N PRO A 460 14.54 -19.98 -0.13
CA PRO A 460 14.16 -20.09 1.27
C PRO A 460 14.93 -19.06 2.11
N PRO A 461 14.28 -18.40 3.09
CA PRO A 461 14.97 -17.45 3.96
C PRO A 461 15.98 -18.18 4.86
N PRO A 462 17.03 -17.50 5.35
CA PRO A 462 18.04 -18.12 6.22
C PRO A 462 17.47 -18.73 7.50
N ASN A 463 16.44 -18.10 8.08
CA ASN A 463 15.68 -18.65 9.20
C ASN A 463 14.34 -19.20 8.68
N ASN A 464 14.29 -20.51 8.44
CA ASN A 464 13.25 -21.14 7.65
C ASN A 464 12.22 -21.94 8.47
N ILE A 465 12.20 -21.84 9.81
CA ILE A 465 11.29 -22.65 10.63
C ILE A 465 9.82 -22.42 10.22
N ILE A 466 9.38 -21.17 10.14
CA ILE A 466 8.01 -20.84 9.72
C ILE A 466 7.81 -21.22 8.24
N TYR A 467 8.77 -20.90 7.37
CA TYR A 467 8.73 -21.24 5.94
C TYR A 467 8.59 -22.74 5.68
N GLN A 468 9.28 -23.59 6.44
CA GLN A 468 9.25 -25.05 6.28
C GLN A 468 8.01 -25.67 6.92
N ASN A 469 7.52 -25.13 8.04
CA ASN A 469 6.44 -25.74 8.80
C ASN A 469 5.06 -25.23 8.41
N ILE A 470 4.94 -24.14 7.65
CA ILE A 470 3.62 -23.57 7.28
C ILE A 470 2.97 -24.25 6.06
N HIS A 471 3.73 -25.08 5.34
CA HIS A 471 3.28 -25.83 4.15
C HIS A 471 3.22 -27.34 4.37
N ASN A 472 3.55 -27.82 5.58
CA ASN A 472 3.45 -29.20 6.03
C ASN A 472 2.36 -29.30 7.10
#